data_AF-A0A925PIQ8-F1
#
_entry.id   AF-A0A925PIQ8-F1
#
_cell.length_a   1.000
_cell.length_b   1.000
_cell.length_c   1.000
_cell.angle_alpha   90.00
_cell.angle_beta   90.00
_cell.angle_gamma   90.00
#
_symmetry.space_group_name_H-M   'P 1'
#
loop_
_entity.id
_entity.type
_entity.pdbx_description
1 polymer ?
#
loop_
_entity_poly.entity_id
_entity_poly.type
_entity_poly.pdbx_seq_one_letter_code
_entity_poly.pdbx_strand_id
1 'polypeptide(L)'
;HHTAQAINAIRPNMLSALTLMMYRGSELREEYERGQFEILSPAESMGELVELINELELPHESHCLFRSNHISNHIALAGTLPRDKQGLLSEAKRGMTELALLKEWDIYNNVER
;
A
#
# COMPACT_ATOMS: atom_id res chain seq x y z
N HIS A 1 -8.85 -9.09 6.39
CA HIS A 1 -7.37 -9.15 6.32
C HIS A 1 -6.72 -9.43 7.68
N HIS A 2 -5.78 -10.38 7.80
CA HIS A 2 -5.04 -10.62 9.07
C HIS A 2 -4.19 -9.41 9.50
N THR A 3 -3.66 -8.63 8.54
CA THR A 3 -2.86 -7.42 8.82
C THR A 3 -3.67 -6.34 9.53
N ALA A 4 -4.90 -6.06 9.07
CA ALA A 4 -5.77 -5.07 9.69
C ALA A 4 -6.12 -5.45 11.15
N GLN A 5 -6.41 -6.74 11.39
CA GLN A 5 -6.66 -7.27 12.73
C GLN A 5 -5.45 -7.06 13.65
N ALA A 6 -4.24 -7.35 13.17
CA ALA A 6 -3.02 -7.11 13.93
C ALA A 6 -2.82 -5.62 14.25
N ILE A 7 -3.01 -4.72 13.29
CA ILE A 7 -2.89 -3.28 13.50
C ILE A 7 -3.93 -2.77 14.50
N ASN A 8 -5.18 -3.24 14.41
CA ASN A 8 -6.26 -2.88 15.34
C ASN A 8 -5.96 -3.34 16.78
N ALA A 9 -5.27 -4.47 16.94
CA ALA A 9 -4.81 -4.97 18.23
C ALA A 9 -3.60 -4.17 18.76
N ILE A 10 -2.62 -3.88 17.90
CA ILE A 10 -1.39 -3.16 18.27
C ILE A 10 -1.68 -1.68 18.61
N ARG A 11 -2.57 -1.04 17.86
CA ARG A 11 -2.89 0.40 17.94
C ARG A 11 -1.64 1.28 17.89
N PRO A 12 -0.86 1.20 16.79
CA PRO A 12 0.42 1.89 16.72
C PRO A 12 0.24 3.40 16.67
N ASN A 13 1.25 4.14 17.12
CA ASN A 13 1.31 5.60 16.94
C ASN A 13 1.72 6.02 15.52
N MET A 14 2.30 5.11 14.75
CA MET A 14 2.69 5.32 13.36
C MET A 14 2.50 4.03 12.56
N LEU A 15 1.90 4.15 11.39
CA LEU A 15 1.71 3.07 10.43
C LEU A 15 2.19 3.54 9.07
N SER A 16 3.14 2.82 8.47
CA SER A 16 3.56 3.07 7.11
C SER A 16 3.27 1.87 6.21
N ALA A 17 2.62 2.12 5.09
CA ALA A 17 2.37 1.12 4.05
C ALA A 17 3.32 1.35 2.87
N LEU A 18 3.92 0.26 2.39
CA LEU A 18 4.86 0.26 1.27
C LEU A 18 4.41 -0.80 0.26
N THR A 19 4.42 -0.43 -1.02
CA THR A 19 4.28 -1.39 -2.13
C THR A 19 5.59 -2.17 -2.31
N LEU A 20 5.45 -3.48 -2.48
CA LEU A 20 6.56 -4.40 -2.75
C LEU A 20 7.29 -4.01 -4.05
N MET A 21 8.62 -4.09 -4.05
CA MET A 21 9.46 -3.87 -5.22
C MET A 21 10.38 -5.07 -5.45
N MET A 22 10.62 -5.40 -6.72
CA MET A 22 11.53 -6.48 -7.11
C MET A 22 12.97 -5.98 -7.14
N TYR A 23 13.75 -6.31 -6.12
CA TYR A 23 15.16 -5.94 -6.07
C TYR A 23 16.05 -6.95 -6.80
N ARG A 24 17.07 -6.45 -7.51
CA ARG A 24 18.08 -7.28 -8.16
C ARG A 24 18.80 -8.18 -7.14
N GLY A 25 18.90 -9.47 -7.45
CA GLY A 25 19.53 -10.46 -6.58
C GLY A 25 18.69 -10.90 -5.37
N SER A 26 17.42 -10.48 -5.29
CA SER A 26 16.48 -11.05 -4.31
C SER A 26 15.91 -12.38 -4.81
N GLU A 27 15.70 -13.33 -3.89
CA GLU A 27 15.04 -14.61 -4.16
C GLU A 27 13.66 -14.40 -4.79
N LEU A 28 12.91 -13.42 -4.29
CA LEU A 28 11.58 -13.09 -4.78
C LEU A 28 11.54 -12.66 -6.25
N ARG A 29 12.61 -11.98 -6.72
CA ARG A 29 12.76 -11.64 -8.14
C ARG A 29 12.94 -12.89 -8.99
N GLU A 30 13.74 -13.85 -8.52
CA GLU A 30 13.93 -15.11 -9.24
C GLU A 30 12.64 -15.95 -9.27
N GLU A 31 11.89 -15.98 -8.18
CA GLU A 31 10.57 -16.62 -8.13
C GLU A 31 9.60 -15.98 -9.12
N TYR A 32 9.57 -14.64 -9.18
CA TYR A 32 8.78 -13.92 -10.17
C TYR A 32 9.20 -14.26 -11.62
N GLU A 33 10.49 -14.24 -11.93
CA GLU A 33 11.03 -14.60 -13.26
C GLU A 33 10.73 -16.06 -13.64
N ARG A 34 10.63 -16.95 -12.65
CA ARG A 34 10.23 -18.37 -12.83
C ARG A 34 8.71 -18.57 -12.87
N GLY A 35 7.90 -17.52 -12.72
CA GLY A 35 6.43 -17.61 -12.67
C GLY A 35 5.88 -18.26 -11.39
N GLN A 36 6.68 -18.29 -10.31
CA GLN A 36 6.32 -18.85 -9.00
C GLN A 36 5.73 -17.79 -8.06
N PHE A 37 5.93 -16.51 -8.38
CA PHE A 37 5.35 -15.38 -7.68
C PHE A 37 4.66 -14.45 -8.68
N GLU A 38 3.45 -14.02 -8.37
CA GLU A 38 2.70 -13.05 -9.17
C GLU A 38 2.69 -11.70 -8.45
N ILE A 39 3.09 -10.65 -9.17
CA ILE A 39 3.04 -9.29 -8.66
C ILE A 39 1.69 -8.66 -8.99
N LEU A 40 1.12 -7.95 -8.02
CA LEU A 40 -0.07 -7.14 -8.25
C LEU A 40 0.26 -5.96 -9.18
N SER A 41 -0.69 -5.61 -10.04
CA SER A 41 -0.65 -4.34 -10.74
C SER A 41 -0.70 -3.15 -9.76
N PRO A 42 -0.36 -1.93 -10.19
CA PRO A 42 -0.49 -0.72 -9.37
C PRO A 42 -1.92 -0.52 -8.85
N ALA A 43 -2.92 -0.81 -9.68
CA ALA A 43 -4.33 -0.67 -9.31
C ALA A 43 -4.74 -1.71 -8.26
N GLU A 44 -4.34 -2.97 -8.42
CA GLU A 44 -4.62 -4.03 -7.44
C GLU A 44 -3.90 -3.77 -6.11
N SER A 45 -2.65 -3.32 -6.15
CA SER A 45 -1.90 -2.92 -4.94
C SER A 45 -2.58 -1.77 -4.19
N MET A 46 -3.14 -0.80 -4.93
CA MET A 46 -3.93 0.28 -4.33
C MET A 46 -5.26 -0.25 -3.77
N GLY A 47 -5.88 -1.23 -4.43
CA GLY A 47 -7.06 -1.94 -3.94
C GLY A 47 -6.83 -2.58 -2.57
N GLU A 48 -5.72 -3.32 -2.42
CA GLU A 48 -5.32 -3.89 -1.12
C GLU A 48 -5.15 -2.82 -0.05
N LEU A 49 -4.58 -1.66 -0.40
CA LEU A 49 -4.43 -0.54 0.52
C LEU A 49 -5.77 0.09 0.92
N VAL A 50 -6.71 0.19 -0.02
CA VAL A 50 -8.09 0.63 0.25
C VAL A 50 -8.76 -0.33 1.23
N GLU A 51 -8.66 -1.62 1.01
CA GLU A 51 -9.24 -2.64 1.90
C GLU A 51 -8.62 -2.59 3.29
N LEU A 52 -7.29 -2.50 3.37
CA LEU A 52 -6.57 -2.35 4.63
C LEU A 52 -7.08 -1.13 5.41
N ILE A 53 -7.05 0.06 4.81
CA ILE A 53 -7.52 1.30 5.47
C ILE A 53 -8.98 1.17 5.89
N ASN A 54 -9.83 0.54 5.06
CA ASN A 54 -11.24 0.35 5.36
C ASN A 54 -11.45 -0.54 6.59
N GLU A 55 -10.65 -1.60 6.77
CA GLU A 55 -10.69 -2.50 7.92
C GLU A 55 -10.00 -1.96 9.19
N LEU A 56 -9.33 -0.80 9.14
CA LEU A 56 -8.72 -0.20 10.34
C LEU A 56 -9.78 0.39 11.28
N GLU A 57 -9.87 -0.14 12.49
CA GLU A 57 -10.85 0.22 13.53
C GLU A 57 -10.12 0.72 14.78
N LEU A 58 -9.33 1.77 14.62
CA LEU A 58 -8.67 2.42 15.77
C LEU A 58 -9.70 3.21 16.59
N PRO A 59 -9.64 3.15 17.94
CA PRO A 59 -10.50 3.97 18.81
C PRO A 59 -10.43 5.46 18.47
N HIS A 60 -11.52 6.18 18.69
CA HIS A 60 -11.63 7.61 18.33
C HIS A 60 -10.53 8.48 18.96
N GLU A 61 -10.10 8.14 20.17
CA GLU A 61 -9.03 8.78 20.92
C GLU A 61 -7.61 8.43 20.44
N SER A 62 -7.47 7.48 19.51
CA SER A 62 -6.18 7.05 19.00
C SER A 62 -5.54 8.13 18.12
N HIS A 63 -4.22 8.16 18.14
CA HIS A 63 -3.41 8.96 17.24
C HIS A 63 -2.42 8.07 16.52
N CYS A 64 -2.73 7.71 15.27
CA CYS A 64 -1.84 6.93 14.41
C CYS A 64 -1.46 7.73 13.17
N LEU A 65 -0.19 8.09 13.05
CA LEU A 65 0.36 8.75 11.87
C LEU A 65 0.44 7.76 10.71
N PHE A 66 -0.37 7.96 9.67
CA PHE A 66 -0.41 7.07 8.51
C PHE A 66 0.39 7.62 7.34
N ARG A 67 1.26 6.80 6.74
CA ARG A 67 2.09 7.18 5.59
C ARG A 67 2.18 6.09 4.54
N SER A 68 1.81 6.42 3.31
CA SER A 68 2.08 5.62 2.11
C SER A 68 2.71 6.52 1.06
N ASN A 69 3.84 7.13 1.39
CA ASN A 69 4.51 8.17 0.58
C ASN A 69 5.98 7.84 0.24
N HIS A 70 6.38 6.59 0.43
CA HIS A 70 7.68 6.11 -0.04
C HIS A 70 7.72 6.11 -1.58
N ILE A 71 8.92 6.22 -2.18
CA ILE A 71 9.10 6.25 -3.64
C ILE A 71 8.59 4.98 -4.34
N SER A 72 8.39 3.91 -3.58
CA SER A 72 7.76 2.66 -4.02
C SER A 72 6.27 2.79 -4.32
N ASN A 73 5.59 3.83 -3.82
CA ASN A 73 4.15 3.97 -3.94
C ASN A 73 3.81 4.91 -5.11
N HIS A 74 2.92 4.45 -6.00
CA HIS A 74 2.48 5.26 -7.14
C HIS A 74 1.69 6.52 -6.76
N ILE A 75 0.98 6.48 -5.63
CA ILE A 75 0.21 7.61 -5.09
C ILE A 75 0.61 7.80 -3.63
N ALA A 76 1.04 9.02 -3.29
CA ALA A 76 1.41 9.36 -1.93
C ALA A 76 0.15 9.61 -1.08
N LEU A 77 -0.02 8.85 -0.01
CA LEU A 77 -1.09 9.09 0.98
C LEU A 77 -0.48 9.49 2.32
N ALA A 78 -1.07 10.50 2.97
CA ALA A 78 -0.65 10.94 4.30
C ALA A 78 -1.86 11.42 5.10
N GLY A 79 -1.97 10.95 6.35
CA GLY A 79 -3.04 11.35 7.25
C GLY A 79 -2.79 10.91 8.68
N THR A 80 -3.76 11.14 9.55
CA THR A 80 -3.78 10.69 10.94
C THR A 80 -5.06 9.88 11.19
N LEU A 81 -4.92 8.60 11.52
CA LEU A 81 -6.05 7.71 11.79
C LEU A 81 -6.47 7.76 13.26
N PRO A 82 -7.78 7.61 13.57
CA PRO A 82 -8.89 7.40 12.63
C PRO A 82 -9.44 8.70 12.00
N ARG A 83 -9.03 9.88 12.47
CA ARG A 83 -9.56 11.19 12.08
C ARG A 83 -9.66 11.40 10.56
N ASP A 84 -8.61 11.05 9.83
CA ASP A 84 -8.48 11.34 8.40
C ASP A 84 -8.87 10.14 7.51
N LYS A 85 -9.47 9.08 8.09
CA LYS A 85 -9.77 7.80 7.40
C LYS A 85 -10.59 7.98 6.12
N GLN A 86 -11.65 8.79 6.16
CA GLN A 86 -12.52 9.00 4.99
C GLN A 86 -11.80 9.76 3.87
N GLY A 87 -10.94 10.72 4.22
CA GLY A 87 -10.10 11.41 3.24
C GLY A 87 -9.12 10.46 2.56
N LEU A 88 -8.43 9.65 3.36
CA LEU A 88 -7.50 8.62 2.86
C LEU A 88 -8.19 7.61 1.93
N LEU A 89 -9.39 7.13 2.30
CA LEU A 89 -10.16 6.21 1.47
C LEU A 89 -10.60 6.83 0.14
N SER A 90 -11.05 8.09 0.16
CA SER A 90 -11.45 8.81 -1.04
C SER A 90 -10.27 8.98 -2.01
N GLU A 91 -9.12 9.41 -1.48
CA GLU A 91 -7.92 9.61 -2.26
C GLU A 91 -7.36 8.29 -2.82
N ALA A 92 -7.33 7.23 -2.01
CA ALA A 92 -6.89 5.90 -2.43
C ALA A 92 -7.79 5.32 -3.53
N LYS A 93 -9.13 5.46 -3.43
CA LYS A 93 -10.08 5.01 -4.47
C LYS A 93 -9.94 5.79 -5.78
N ARG A 94 -9.69 7.10 -5.69
CA ARG A 94 -9.38 7.92 -6.88
C ARG A 94 -8.08 7.43 -7.53
N GLY A 95 -7.03 7.26 -6.74
CA GLY A 95 -5.74 6.73 -7.20
C GLY A 95 -5.88 5.35 -7.85
N MET A 96 -6.67 4.45 -7.26
CA MET A 96 -6.95 3.12 -7.84
C MET A 96 -7.56 3.23 -9.25
N THR A 97 -8.53 4.12 -9.43
CA THR A 97 -9.17 4.36 -10.74
C THR A 97 -8.17 4.92 -11.76
N GLU A 98 -7.30 5.84 -11.34
CA GLU A 98 -6.25 6.42 -12.20
C GLU A 98 -5.22 5.35 -12.60
N LEU A 99 -4.79 4.52 -11.65
CA LEU A 99 -3.82 3.45 -11.88
C LEU A 99 -4.37 2.33 -12.77
N ALA A 100 -5.69 2.09 -12.75
CA ALA A 100 -6.33 1.11 -13.64
C ALA A 100 -6.24 1.49 -15.13
N LEU A 101 -5.89 2.74 -15.45
CA LEU A 101 -5.67 3.20 -16.82
C LEU A 101 -4.24 2.95 -17.31
N LEU A 102 -3.32 2.55 -16.43
CA LEU A 102 -1.95 2.23 -16.80
C LEU A 102 -1.92 0.93 -17.61
N LYS A 103 -1.33 0.99 -18.81
CA LYS A 103 -1.15 -0.18 -19.68
C LYS A 103 0.15 -0.92 -19.41
N GLU A 104 1.14 -0.20 -18.89
CA GLU A 104 2.47 -0.70 -18.57
C GLU A 104 2.95 -0.02 -17.28
N TRP A 105 3.67 -0.75 -16.45
CA TRP A 105 4.30 -0.24 -15.24
C TRP A 105 5.63 -0.95 -14.99
N ASP A 106 6.55 -0.24 -14.35
CA ASP A 106 7.86 -0.79 -14.01
C ASP A 106 7.78 -1.53 -12.66
N ILE A 107 7.88 -2.84 -12.71
CA ILE A 107 7.92 -3.73 -11.53
C ILE A 107 9.24 -3.63 -10.74
N TYR A 108 10.27 -2.99 -11.32
CA TYR A 108 11.57 -2.72 -10.72
C TYR A 108 11.70 -1.26 -10.24
N ASN A 109 10.70 -0.42 -10.53
CA ASN A 109 10.57 0.97 -10.09
C ASN A 109 11.86 1.82 -10.21
N ASN A 110 12.59 1.70 -11.33
CA ASN A 110 13.83 2.40 -11.65
C ASN A 110 15.01 2.22 -10.67
N VAL A 111 15.07 1.15 -9.86
CA VAL A 111 16.28 0.85 -9.03
C VAL A 111 17.53 0.49 -9.85
N GLU A 112 17.44 0.55 -11.18
CA GLU A 112 18.52 0.22 -12.13
C GLU A 112 19.22 1.43 -12.77
N ARG A 113 18.96 2.67 -12.34
CA ARG A 113 19.75 3.84 -12.78
C ARG A 113 20.92 4.16 -11.86
#